data_AF-A0A127B9D9-F1
#
_entry.id   AF-A0A127B9D9-F1
#
_cell.length_a   1.000
_cell.length_b   1.000
_cell.length_c   1.000
_cell.angle_alpha   90.00
_cell.angle_beta   90.00
_cell.angle_gamma   90.00
#
_symmetry.space_group_name_H-M   'P 1'
#
loop_
_entity.id
_entity.type
_entity.pdbx_description
1 polymer ?
#
loop_
_entity_poly.entity_id
_entity_poly.type
_entity_poly.pdbx_seq_one_letter_code
_entity_poly.pdbx_strand_id
1 'polypeptide(L)'
;MGIREWWDERKRRKRIQQEVKAAREILQNYVIQHKDELIRGIINKYVGSRVYFYYPYPENIGFKWRNEVEILGDGIYRIKATVKIKTWLELEILFPGFDRDRVRIGTDINFIFGIRGDVNVYTGEVSNFGKTKYIRYKTYGQSYVRLYDKDGKIVWEKTWSDWYDEGYSDGYHDGENDGYSRGLASCPC
;
A
#
# COMPACT_ATOMS: atom_id res chain seq x y z
N MET A 1 13.13 26.73 -35.26
CA MET A 1 13.84 25.89 -34.27
C MET A 1 15.01 25.23 -34.98
N GLY A 2 16.24 25.57 -34.59
CA GLY A 2 17.45 25.02 -35.21
C GLY A 2 17.69 23.56 -34.81
N ILE A 3 18.43 22.79 -35.62
CA ILE A 3 18.76 21.38 -35.34
C ILE A 3 19.43 21.23 -33.96
N ARG A 4 20.29 22.18 -33.55
CA ARG A 4 20.94 22.19 -32.22
C ARG A 4 19.94 22.35 -31.07
N GLU A 5 19.03 23.31 -31.17
CA GLU A 5 17.97 23.53 -30.16
C GLU A 5 17.07 22.31 -29.99
N TRP A 6 16.78 21.61 -31.11
CA TRP A 6 16.02 20.36 -31.08
C TRP A 6 16.76 19.24 -30.35
N TRP A 7 18.08 19.11 -30.55
CA TRP A 7 18.89 18.10 -29.85
C TRP A 7 19.00 18.37 -28.34
N ASP A 8 19.18 19.63 -27.95
CA ASP A 8 19.28 20.03 -26.55
C ASP A 8 17.95 19.81 -25.80
N GLU A 9 16.83 20.16 -26.44
CA GLU A 9 15.49 19.88 -25.93
C GLU A 9 15.24 18.37 -25.76
N ARG A 10 15.70 17.55 -26.71
CA ARG A 10 15.57 16.09 -26.64
C ARG A 10 16.39 15.49 -25.49
N LYS A 11 17.63 15.96 -25.29
CA LYS A 11 18.48 15.53 -24.16
C LYS A 11 17.84 15.90 -22.83
N ARG A 12 17.32 17.13 -22.72
CA ARG A 12 16.64 17.62 -21.53
C ARG A 12 15.42 16.76 -21.18
N ARG A 13 14.57 16.42 -22.16
CA ARG A 13 13.41 15.54 -21.94
C ARG A 13 13.80 14.16 -21.43
N LYS A 14 14.83 13.55 -22.01
CA LYS A 14 15.35 12.24 -21.56
C LYS A 14 15.85 12.29 -20.12
N ARG A 15 16.61 13.34 -19.77
CA ARG A 15 17.11 13.55 -18.42
C ARG A 15 15.94 13.66 -17.43
N ILE A 16 14.95 14.51 -17.71
CA ILE A 16 13.77 14.68 -16.86
C ILE A 16 13.01 13.35 -16.71
N GLN A 17 12.85 12.56 -17.77
CA GLN A 17 12.21 11.24 -17.67
C GLN A 17 12.94 10.27 -16.73
N GLN A 18 14.28 10.29 -16.75
CA GLN A 18 15.10 9.47 -15.85
C GLN A 18 14.99 9.96 -14.40
N GLU A 19 15.06 11.27 -14.19
CA GLU A 19 14.91 11.88 -12.85
C GLU A 19 13.51 11.62 -12.27
N VAL A 20 12.45 11.71 -13.07
CA VAL A 20 11.08 11.36 -12.64
C VAL A 20 10.98 9.88 -12.27
N LYS A 21 11.65 8.99 -13.01
CA LYS A 21 11.69 7.55 -12.65
C LYS A 21 12.39 7.34 -11.31
N ALA A 22 13.56 7.96 -11.12
CA ALA A 22 14.29 7.89 -9.86
C ALA A 22 13.48 8.47 -8.69
N ALA A 23 12.80 9.60 -8.88
CA ALA A 23 11.96 10.22 -7.87
C ALA A 23 10.81 9.29 -7.41
N ARG A 24 10.20 8.56 -8.36
CA ARG A 24 9.17 7.56 -8.06
C ARG A 24 9.75 6.40 -7.24
N GLU A 25 10.92 5.88 -7.61
CA GLU A 25 11.60 4.82 -6.86
C GLU A 25 11.97 5.24 -5.44
N ILE A 26 12.50 6.46 -5.26
CA ILE A 26 12.80 7.03 -3.94
C ILE A 26 11.54 7.13 -3.08
N LEU A 27 10.44 7.71 -3.61
CA LEU A 27 9.19 7.82 -2.87
C LEU A 27 8.59 6.44 -2.54
N GLN A 28 8.70 5.47 -3.45
CA GLN A 28 8.27 4.11 -3.23
C GLN A 28 9.00 3.49 -2.03
N ASN A 29 10.32 3.59 -2.00
CA ASN A 29 11.15 3.07 -0.93
C ASN A 29 10.86 3.75 0.40
N TYR A 30 10.68 5.07 0.39
CA TYR A 30 10.27 5.82 1.58
C TYR A 30 8.96 5.29 2.17
N VAL A 31 7.95 5.04 1.33
CA VAL A 31 6.65 4.50 1.77
C VAL A 31 6.78 3.08 2.33
N ILE A 32 7.62 2.23 1.74
CA ILE A 32 7.86 0.87 2.22
C ILE A 32 8.55 0.88 3.59
N GLN A 33 9.53 1.78 3.78
CA GLN A 33 10.24 1.94 5.05
C GLN A 33 9.32 2.47 6.15
N HIS A 34 8.42 3.40 5.83
CA HIS A 34 7.50 4.04 6.78
C HIS A 34 6.08 3.42 6.79
N LYS A 35 5.92 2.21 6.23
CA LYS A 35 4.60 1.57 6.07
C LYS A 35 3.86 1.37 7.40
N ASP A 36 4.60 1.08 8.47
CA ASP A 36 4.00 0.76 9.77
C ASP A 36 3.32 2.00 10.37
N GLU A 37 3.95 3.17 10.27
CA GLU A 37 3.38 4.44 10.73
C GLU A 37 2.16 4.84 9.91
N LEU A 38 2.25 4.67 8.59
CA LEU A 38 1.16 4.96 7.67
C LEU A 38 -0.10 4.18 8.03
N ILE A 39 0.08 2.91 8.35
CA ILE A 39 -0.94 1.94 8.67
C ILE A 39 -1.48 2.13 10.09
N ARG A 40 -0.63 2.34 11.10
CA ARG A 40 -1.09 2.62 12.47
C ARG A 40 -2.09 3.78 12.51
N GLY A 41 -1.82 4.84 11.75
CA GLY A 41 -2.75 5.96 11.62
C GLY A 41 -4.08 5.61 10.93
N ILE A 42 -4.12 4.60 10.07
CA ILE A 42 -5.36 4.09 9.45
C ILE A 42 -6.11 3.22 10.46
N ILE A 43 -5.43 2.26 11.10
CA ILE A 43 -6.02 1.37 12.11
C ILE A 43 -6.64 2.19 13.24
N ASN A 44 -5.89 3.10 13.85
CA ASN A 44 -6.40 3.91 14.96
C ASN A 44 -7.63 4.76 14.58
N LYS A 45 -7.79 5.07 13.29
CA LYS A 45 -8.91 5.88 12.80
C LYS A 45 -10.14 5.05 12.43
N TYR A 46 -9.96 3.81 11.98
CA TYR A 46 -11.03 3.02 11.35
C TYR A 46 -11.30 1.66 12.01
N VAL A 47 -10.36 1.13 12.78
CA VAL A 47 -10.42 -0.21 13.38
C VAL A 47 -10.42 -0.06 14.90
N GLY A 48 -11.46 -0.59 15.55
CA GLY A 48 -11.61 -0.55 17.00
C GLY A 48 -10.50 -1.30 17.76
N SER A 49 -10.37 -1.04 19.06
CA SER A 49 -9.24 -1.39 19.93
C SER A 49 -9.01 -2.88 20.24
N ARG A 50 -9.49 -3.81 19.41
CA ARG A 50 -9.38 -5.27 19.64
C ARG A 50 -9.11 -6.10 18.38
N VAL A 51 -8.46 -5.51 17.37
CA VAL A 51 -8.14 -6.24 16.13
C VAL A 51 -6.63 -6.35 15.97
N TYR A 52 -6.13 -7.56 15.79
CA TYR A 52 -4.76 -7.84 15.37
C TYR A 52 -4.60 -7.44 13.92
N PHE A 53 -3.52 -6.70 13.67
CA PHE A 53 -3.20 -6.22 12.36
C PHE A 53 -1.82 -6.70 11.98
N TYR A 54 -1.72 -7.25 10.78
CA TYR A 54 -0.45 -7.75 10.26
C TYR A 54 0.11 -6.77 9.24
N TYR A 55 1.26 -6.19 9.56
CA TYR A 55 1.93 -5.27 8.66
C TYR A 55 2.27 -5.97 7.33
N PRO A 56 1.92 -5.35 6.20
CA PRO A 56 2.12 -5.93 4.89
C PRO A 56 3.61 -6.11 4.63
N TYR A 57 3.97 -7.26 4.06
CA TYR A 57 5.26 -7.38 3.40
C TYR A 57 5.37 -6.37 2.23
N PRO A 58 6.57 -5.89 1.87
CA PRO A 58 6.77 -4.89 0.82
C PRO A 58 6.08 -5.21 -0.52
N GLU A 59 6.05 -6.48 -0.90
CA GLU A 59 5.40 -6.99 -2.12
C GLU A 59 3.87 -6.83 -2.13
N ASN A 60 3.27 -6.66 -0.95
CA ASN A 60 1.84 -6.40 -0.77
C ASN A 60 1.49 -4.91 -0.82
N ILE A 61 2.48 -4.04 -1.07
CA ILE A 61 2.29 -2.61 -1.29
C ILE A 61 2.39 -2.34 -2.80
N GLY A 62 1.27 -1.95 -3.39
CA GLY A 62 1.16 -1.56 -4.79
C GLY A 62 1.15 -0.05 -4.97
N PHE A 63 1.77 0.44 -6.05
CA PHE A 63 1.80 1.84 -6.44
C PHE A 63 1.20 2.06 -7.82
N LYS A 64 0.28 3.00 -7.94
CA LYS A 64 -0.24 3.51 -9.21
C LYS A 64 0.10 4.99 -9.32
N TRP A 65 1.15 5.29 -10.07
CA TRP A 65 1.67 6.64 -10.24
C TRP A 65 0.70 7.52 -11.02
N ARG A 66 0.53 8.77 -10.57
CA ARG A 66 -0.16 9.77 -11.39
C ARG A 66 0.81 10.32 -12.44
N ASN A 67 0.26 10.65 -13.61
CA ASN A 67 1.05 11.20 -14.72
C ASN A 67 1.50 12.64 -14.44
N GLU A 68 0.74 13.38 -13.62
CA GLU A 68 1.10 14.72 -13.19
C GLU A 68 2.31 14.69 -12.25
N VAL A 69 3.39 15.32 -12.69
CA VAL A 69 4.59 15.60 -11.91
C VAL A 69 4.86 17.09 -11.96
N GLU A 70 4.99 17.73 -10.80
CA GLU A 70 5.36 19.15 -10.72
C GLU A 70 6.87 19.25 -10.48
N ILE A 71 7.57 20.02 -11.31
CA ILE A 71 9.00 20.32 -11.13
C ILE A 71 9.09 21.54 -10.23
N LEU A 72 9.64 21.37 -9.03
CA LEU A 72 9.73 22.44 -8.03
C LEU A 72 11.09 23.16 -8.06
N GLY A 73 12.10 22.51 -8.61
CA GLY A 73 13.48 23.00 -8.73
C GLY A 73 14.34 21.97 -9.45
N ASP A 74 15.62 22.29 -9.63
CA ASP A 74 16.56 21.35 -10.26
C ASP A 74 16.71 20.10 -9.38
N GLY A 75 16.39 18.93 -9.94
CA GLY A 75 16.38 17.66 -9.21
C GLY A 75 15.25 17.48 -8.19
N ILE A 76 14.30 18.42 -8.09
CA ILE A 76 13.20 18.35 -7.09
C ILE A 76 11.85 18.19 -7.79
N TYR A 77 11.17 17.07 -7.49
CA TYR A 77 9.90 16.69 -8.11
C TYR A 77 8.83 16.40 -7.08
N ARG A 78 7.65 16.98 -7.25
CA ARG A 78 6.45 16.54 -6.53
C ARG A 78 5.83 15.37 -7.25
N ILE A 79 5.81 14.23 -6.58
CA ILE A 79 5.22 13.00 -7.08
C ILE A 79 3.93 12.70 -6.32
N LYS A 80 2.92 12.25 -7.07
CA LYS A 80 1.63 11.79 -6.53
C LYS A 80 1.41 10.34 -6.95
N ALA A 81 0.90 9.53 -6.04
CA ALA A 81 0.56 8.13 -6.32
C ALA A 81 -0.72 7.73 -5.58
N THR A 82 -1.41 6.73 -6.12
CA THR A 82 -2.35 5.93 -5.34
C THR A 82 -1.59 4.72 -4.82
N VAL A 83 -1.68 4.47 -3.52
CA VAL A 83 -1.08 3.31 -2.85
C VAL A 83 -2.20 2.33 -2.51
N LYS A 84 -1.96 1.05 -2.81
CA LYS A 84 -2.80 -0.07 -2.39
C LYS A 84 -1.98 -0.92 -1.42
N ILE A 85 -2.49 -1.11 -0.20
CA ILE A 85 -1.87 -1.94 0.82
C ILE A 85 -2.76 -3.15 1.04
N LYS A 86 -2.26 -4.35 0.71
CA LYS A 86 -2.92 -5.62 1.05
C LYS A 86 -2.42 -6.13 2.40
N THR A 87 -3.33 -6.36 3.32
CA THR A 87 -3.06 -6.79 4.70
C THR A 87 -4.23 -7.65 5.18
N TRP A 88 -4.16 -8.22 6.38
CA TRP A 88 -5.26 -8.95 6.99
C TRP A 88 -5.47 -8.49 8.43
N LEU A 89 -6.74 -8.52 8.81
CA LEU A 89 -7.24 -8.19 10.13
C LEU A 89 -7.66 -9.49 10.81
N GLU A 90 -7.30 -9.68 12.08
CA GLU A 90 -7.76 -10.81 12.88
C GLU A 90 -8.40 -10.34 14.19
N LEU A 91 -9.53 -10.92 14.56
CA LEU A 91 -10.22 -10.73 15.83
C LEU A 91 -10.14 -12.03 16.63
N GLU A 92 -9.70 -11.93 17.88
CA GLU A 92 -9.74 -13.06 18.81
C GLU A 92 -11.18 -13.33 19.28
N ILE A 93 -11.61 -14.59 19.19
CA ILE A 93 -12.86 -15.05 19.80
C ILE A 93 -12.55 -15.58 21.19
N LEU A 94 -13.20 -14.99 22.19
CA LEU A 94 -13.16 -15.49 23.56
C LEU A 94 -14.34 -16.43 23.80
N PHE A 95 -14.06 -17.73 23.90
CA PHE A 95 -15.04 -18.71 24.36
C PHE A 95 -14.95 -18.86 25.89
N PRO A 96 -16.08 -18.77 26.63
CA PRO A 96 -16.09 -19.06 28.05
C PRO A 96 -15.65 -20.51 28.31
N GLY A 97 -14.59 -20.70 29.11
CA GLY A 97 -14.08 -22.03 29.49
C GLY A 97 -13.17 -22.73 28.46
N PHE A 98 -12.90 -22.10 27.31
CA PHE A 98 -11.88 -22.55 26.37
C PHE A 98 -10.59 -21.73 26.57
N ASP A 99 -9.44 -22.27 26.19
CA ASP A 99 -8.18 -21.52 26.21
C ASP A 99 -8.38 -20.21 25.43
N ARG A 100 -8.22 -19.08 26.13
CA ARG A 100 -8.32 -17.75 25.54
C ARG A 100 -7.26 -17.66 24.43
N ASP A 101 -7.61 -16.98 23.35
CA ASP A 101 -6.66 -16.57 22.28
C ASP A 101 -6.29 -17.65 21.26
N ARG A 102 -6.95 -18.82 21.25
CA ARG A 102 -6.68 -19.87 20.25
C ARG A 102 -7.49 -19.78 18.98
N VAL A 103 -8.67 -19.17 19.01
CA VAL A 103 -9.53 -19.04 17.82
C VAL A 103 -9.51 -17.60 17.33
N ARG A 104 -9.16 -17.41 16.07
CA ARG A 104 -9.15 -16.09 15.42
C ARG A 104 -10.04 -16.10 14.18
N ILE A 105 -10.87 -15.06 14.04
CA ILE A 105 -11.57 -14.76 12.79
C ILE A 105 -10.75 -13.70 12.07
N GLY A 106 -10.40 -13.94 10.82
CA GLY A 106 -9.69 -12.95 10.03
C GLY A 106 -10.31 -12.69 8.67
N THR A 107 -9.91 -11.57 8.08
CA THR A 107 -10.27 -11.20 6.72
C THR A 107 -9.15 -10.39 6.08
N ASP A 108 -8.92 -10.63 4.79
CA ASP A 108 -8.03 -9.81 3.98
C ASP A 108 -8.67 -8.44 3.69
N ILE A 109 -7.89 -7.39 3.87
CA ILE A 109 -8.30 -6.01 3.58
C ILE A 109 -7.27 -5.30 2.70
N ASN A 110 -7.76 -4.49 1.77
CA ASN A 110 -6.97 -3.65 0.90
C ASN A 110 -7.26 -2.19 1.21
N PHE A 111 -6.28 -1.45 1.74
CA PHE A 111 -6.39 0.00 1.89
C PHE A 111 -5.89 0.70 0.64
N ILE A 112 -6.71 1.59 0.09
CA ILE A 112 -6.40 2.35 -1.11
C ILE A 112 -6.48 3.84 -0.78
N PHE A 113 -5.36 4.54 -0.88
CA PHE A 113 -5.30 5.98 -0.56
C PHE A 113 -4.30 6.71 -1.43
N GLY A 114 -4.48 8.03 -1.57
CA GLY A 114 -3.53 8.87 -2.29
C GLY A 114 -2.38 9.30 -1.39
N ILE A 115 -1.19 9.43 -1.96
CA ILE A 115 -0.02 10.04 -1.33
C ILE A 115 0.55 11.14 -2.22
N ARG A 116 1.28 12.05 -1.60
CA ARG A 116 2.15 13.02 -2.26
C ARG A 116 3.47 13.16 -1.48
N GLY A 117 4.54 13.48 -2.18
CA GLY A 117 5.82 13.85 -1.58
C GLY A 117 6.67 14.65 -2.56
N ASP A 118 7.50 15.54 -2.02
CA ASP A 118 8.49 16.32 -2.75
C ASP A 118 9.83 15.59 -2.62
N VAL A 119 10.40 15.16 -3.73
CA VAL A 119 11.54 14.26 -3.78
C VAL A 119 12.74 14.97 -4.40
N ASN A 120 13.86 14.97 -3.70
CA ASN A 120 15.15 15.39 -4.25
C ASN A 120 15.91 14.16 -4.79
N VAL A 121 16.09 14.07 -6.10
CA VAL A 121 16.72 12.91 -6.74
C VAL A 121 18.23 12.82 -6.52
N TYR A 122 18.88 13.92 -6.13
CA TYR A 122 20.32 13.95 -5.87
C TYR A 122 20.65 13.54 -4.43
N THR A 123 19.79 13.88 -3.46
CA THR A 123 20.00 13.52 -2.05
C THR A 123 19.23 12.26 -1.64
N GLY A 124 18.20 11.88 -2.39
CA GLY A 124 17.29 10.79 -2.00
C GLY A 124 16.27 11.20 -0.94
N GLU A 125 16.22 12.47 -0.55
CA GLU A 125 15.35 12.95 0.51
C GLU A 125 13.89 13.12 0.03
N VAL A 126 12.96 12.80 0.93
CA VAL A 126 11.52 13.02 0.74
C VAL A 126 11.04 14.03 1.77
N SER A 127 10.41 15.09 1.30
CA SER A 127 9.84 16.17 2.11
C SER A 127 8.37 16.41 1.76
N ASN A 128 7.66 17.20 2.59
CA ASN A 128 6.23 17.51 2.41
C ASN A 128 5.35 16.27 2.16
N PHE A 129 5.74 15.13 2.73
CA PHE A 129 5.05 13.88 2.56
C PHE A 129 3.66 13.96 3.21
N GLY A 130 2.63 13.51 2.50
CA GLY A 130 1.28 13.54 3.02
C GLY A 130 0.35 12.54 2.35
N LYS A 131 -0.63 12.06 3.13
CA LYS A 131 -1.77 11.29 2.66
C LYS A 131 -2.89 12.22 2.20
N THR A 132 -3.61 11.85 1.14
CA THR A 132 -4.87 12.52 0.82
C THR A 132 -5.92 12.18 1.87
N LYS A 133 -6.93 13.04 2.05
CA LYS A 133 -8.06 12.75 2.96
C LYS A 133 -8.88 11.53 2.52
N TYR A 134 -8.67 11.05 1.30
CA TYR A 134 -9.43 9.98 0.69
C TYR A 134 -8.80 8.61 0.97
N ILE A 135 -9.50 7.80 1.75
CA ILE A 135 -9.16 6.41 2.03
C ILE A 135 -10.36 5.56 1.62
N ARG A 136 -10.15 4.66 0.66
CA ARG A 136 -11.05 3.54 0.39
C ARG A 136 -10.48 2.30 1.07
N TYR A 137 -11.34 1.41 1.51
CA TYR A 137 -10.96 0.05 1.82
C TYR A 137 -11.77 -0.90 0.96
N LYS A 138 -11.19 -2.04 0.61
CA LYS A 138 -11.87 -3.12 -0.10
C LYS A 138 -11.48 -4.45 0.54
N THR A 139 -12.46 -5.24 0.93
CA THR A 139 -12.27 -6.62 1.42
C THR A 139 -12.32 -7.57 0.23
N TYR A 140 -11.23 -7.62 -0.53
CA TYR A 140 -11.02 -8.66 -1.54
C TYR A 140 -10.14 -9.73 -0.91
N GLY A 141 -10.75 -10.78 -0.39
CA GLY A 141 -10.01 -11.97 -0.01
C GLY A 141 -10.77 -12.87 0.93
N GLN A 142 -10.07 -13.94 1.31
CA GLN A 142 -10.66 -15.02 2.08
C GLN A 142 -10.88 -14.55 3.51
N SER A 143 -12.12 -14.65 3.96
CA SER A 143 -12.38 -14.64 5.39
C SER A 143 -12.08 -16.03 5.92
N TYR A 144 -11.57 -16.12 7.14
CA TYR A 144 -11.16 -17.39 7.71
C TYR A 144 -11.39 -17.45 9.21
N VAL A 145 -11.46 -18.67 9.72
CA VAL A 145 -11.35 -19.00 11.12
C VAL A 145 -10.13 -19.89 11.27
N ARG A 146 -9.21 -19.49 12.12
CA ARG A 146 -8.00 -20.25 12.45
C ARG A 146 -8.03 -20.69 13.89
N LEU A 147 -7.58 -21.92 14.12
CA LEU A 147 -7.23 -22.44 15.44
C LEU A 147 -5.71 -22.52 15.55
N TYR A 148 -5.18 -21.90 16.60
CA TYR A 148 -3.77 -21.92 16.96
C TYR A 148 -3.54 -22.88 18.12
N ASP A 149 -2.43 -23.62 18.10
CA ASP A 149 -1.95 -24.33 19.27
C ASP A 149 -1.30 -23.37 20.30
N LYS A 150 -0.84 -23.94 21.41
CA LYS A 150 -0.16 -23.21 22.49
C LYS A 150 1.14 -22.53 22.06
N ASP A 151 1.74 -22.98 20.96
CA ASP A 151 3.01 -22.48 20.43
C ASP A 151 2.77 -21.46 19.29
N GLY A 152 1.50 -21.09 19.02
CA GLY A 152 1.12 -20.12 18.00
C GLY A 152 1.12 -20.67 16.57
N LYS A 153 1.12 -22.00 16.41
CA LYS A 153 1.05 -22.66 15.10
C LYS A 153 -0.40 -22.91 14.71
N ILE A 154 -0.73 -22.67 13.44
CA ILE A 154 -2.04 -23.00 12.88
C ILE A 154 -2.19 -24.53 12.86
N VAL A 155 -3.16 -25.05 13.60
CA VAL A 155 -3.51 -26.48 13.64
C VAL A 155 -4.80 -26.80 12.89
N TRP A 156 -5.63 -25.79 12.65
CA TRP A 156 -6.81 -25.90 11.81
C TRP A 156 -7.16 -24.56 11.18
N GLU A 157 -7.63 -24.58 9.94
CA GLU A 157 -8.11 -23.41 9.22
C GLU A 157 -9.36 -23.80 8.43
N LYS A 158 -10.36 -22.93 8.49
CA LYS A 158 -11.46 -22.92 7.52
C LYS A 158 -11.49 -21.56 6.85
N THR A 159 -11.40 -21.58 5.54
CA THR A 159 -11.51 -20.41 4.68
C THR A 159 -12.88 -20.38 4.02
N TRP A 160 -13.34 -19.17 3.73
CA TRP A 160 -14.48 -18.93 2.86
C TRP A 160 -13.99 -18.01 1.75
N SER A 161 -14.13 -18.46 0.51
CA SER A 161 -14.07 -17.59 -0.66
C SER A 161 -15.32 -16.72 -0.66
N ASP A 162 -15.13 -15.40 -0.61
CA ASP A 162 -16.09 -14.36 -0.94
C ASP A 162 -17.46 -14.45 -0.25
N TRP A 163 -17.54 -13.99 1.00
CA TRP A 163 -18.83 -13.64 1.63
C TRP A 163 -19.49 -12.38 1.03
N TYR A 164 -18.80 -11.65 0.15
CA TYR A 164 -19.23 -10.33 -0.30
C TYR A 164 -19.68 -10.24 -1.78
N ASP A 165 -19.65 -11.33 -2.54
CA ASP A 165 -20.36 -11.37 -3.84
C ASP A 165 -21.89 -11.57 -3.65
N GLU A 166 -22.32 -12.07 -2.49
CA GLU A 166 -23.73 -12.17 -2.11
C GLU A 166 -24.04 -11.22 -0.94
N GLY A 167 -24.48 -9.98 -1.20
CA GLY A 167 -25.17 -9.24 -0.14
C GLY A 167 -25.15 -7.71 -0.08
N TYR A 168 -24.63 -7.00 -1.08
CA TYR A 168 -25.03 -5.60 -1.30
C TYR A 168 -25.34 -5.42 -2.78
N SER A 169 -26.62 -5.31 -3.09
CA SER A 169 -27.18 -5.12 -4.44
C SER A 169 -26.88 -3.75 -5.06
N ASP A 170 -25.71 -3.16 -4.75
CA ASP A 170 -25.23 -1.90 -5.32
C ASP A 170 -23.83 -2.11 -5.93
N GLY A 171 -23.77 -2.91 -7.00
CA GLY A 171 -22.92 -2.65 -8.16
C GLY A 171 -21.40 -2.72 -8.01
N TYR A 172 -20.82 -3.53 -7.14
CA TYR A 172 -19.36 -3.70 -7.05
C TYR A 172 -18.84 -4.94 -7.79
N HIS A 173 -18.97 -4.94 -9.11
CA HIS A 173 -18.04 -5.69 -9.96
C HIS A 173 -16.71 -4.93 -9.98
N ASP A 174 -15.60 -5.60 -9.70
CA ASP A 174 -14.34 -5.46 -10.45
C ASP A 174 -13.25 -6.30 -9.79
N GLY A 175 -13.16 -7.55 -10.26
CA GLY A 175 -11.87 -8.17 -10.49
C GLY A 175 -11.31 -7.61 -11.80
N GLU A 176 -10.16 -6.94 -11.77
CA GLU A 176 -9.36 -6.71 -12.96
C GLU A 176 -7.92 -6.34 -12.58
N ASN A 177 -7.01 -6.65 -13.51
CA ASN A 177 -5.57 -6.41 -13.45
C ASN A 177 -5.30 -4.93 -13.09
N ASP A 178 -4.94 -4.68 -11.84
CA ASP A 178 -5.17 -3.39 -11.17
C ASP A 178 -4.14 -2.30 -11.53
N GLY A 179 -3.17 -2.61 -12.41
CA GLY A 179 -2.23 -1.66 -12.98
C GLY A 179 -1.26 -1.04 -11.95
N TYR A 180 -1.08 -1.69 -10.81
CA TYR A 180 -0.13 -1.28 -9.77
C TYR A 180 1.23 -1.92 -10.00
N SER A 181 2.31 -1.16 -9.88
CA SER A 181 3.66 -1.70 -9.72
C SER A 181 3.86 -2.14 -8.27
N ARG A 182 4.49 -3.31 -8.05
CA ARG A 182 4.77 -3.81 -6.70
C ARG A 182 6.04 -3.18 -6.12
N GLY A 183 6.05 -3.01 -4.80
CA GLY A 183 7.26 -2.71 -4.05
C GLY A 183 8.33 -3.78 -4.29
N LEU A 184 9.55 -3.36 -4.62
CA LEU A 184 10.73 -4.23 -4.61
C LEU A 184 11.48 -4.00 -3.31
N ALA A 185 11.67 -5.06 -2.53
CA ALA A 185 12.62 -5.05 -1.42
C ALA A 185 14.03 -5.30 -1.98
N SER A 186 14.69 -4.24 -2.45
CA SER A 186 16.14 -4.25 -2.49
C SER A 186 16.62 -3.75 -1.13
N CYS A 187 16.92 -4.66 -0.19
CA CYS A 187 17.78 -4.31 0.93
C CYS A 187 19.11 -3.81 0.35
N PRO A 188 19.56 -2.58 0.66
CA PRO A 188 20.98 -2.29 0.59
C PRO A 188 21.60 -2.95 1.83
N CYS A 189 22.16 -4.15 1.64
CA CYS A 189 23.13 -4.72 2.57
C CYS A 189 24.47 -4.01 2.35
#